data_AF-A0AAJ5UXA2-F1
#
_entry.id   AF-A0AAJ5UXA2-F1
#
_cell.length_a   1.000
_cell.length_b   1.000
_cell.length_c   1.000
_cell.angle_alpha   90.00
_cell.angle_beta   90.00
_cell.angle_gamma   90.00
#
_symmetry.space_group_name_H-M   'P 1'
#
loop_
_entity.id
_entity.type
_entity.pdbx_description
1 polymer ?
#
loop_
_entity_poly.entity_id
_entity_poly.type
_entity_poly.pdbx_seq_one_letter_code
_entity_poly.pdbx_strand_id
1 'polypeptide(L)'
;MQLTDGTRTFETDMIDEAAIKKDRDEQEREMLNAFARYAYLRYKQIRDKVNPRKCRYMYIHQVRQQLTSPARLQRVCKLLSMTEEEVLYIVEFVRKYLKYVK
;
A
#
# COMPACT_ATOMS: atom_id res chain seq x y z
N MET A 1 5.20 12.72 -0.94
CA MET A 1 3.76 12.62 -1.30
C MET A 1 2.96 12.52 -0.01
N GLN A 2 1.79 13.15 0.05
CA GLN A 2 0.91 13.07 1.23
C GLN A 2 -0.20 12.04 1.00
N LEU A 3 -0.30 11.07 1.89
CA LEU A 3 -1.41 10.12 1.95
C LEU A 3 -2.33 10.51 3.11
N THR A 4 -3.64 10.49 2.92
CA THR A 4 -4.59 10.72 4.01
C THR A 4 -5.56 9.56 4.16
N ASP A 5 -5.78 9.15 5.40
CA ASP A 5 -6.86 8.22 5.77
C ASP A 5 -8.11 8.98 6.26
N GLY A 6 -8.21 10.28 5.95
CA GLY A 6 -9.28 11.17 6.39
C GLY A 6 -9.14 11.67 7.83
N THR A 7 -8.40 10.96 8.68
CA THR A 7 -8.10 11.35 10.08
C THR A 7 -6.64 11.67 10.33
N ARG A 8 -5.73 11.06 9.57
CA ARG A 8 -4.29 11.26 9.68
C ARG A 8 -3.68 11.46 8.31
N THR A 9 -2.74 12.39 8.23
CA THR A 9 -1.91 12.62 7.05
C THR A 9 -0.56 11.94 7.28
N PHE A 10 -0.09 11.22 6.26
CA PHE A 10 1.16 10.51 6.26
C PHE A 10 2.04 11.07 5.15
N GLU A 11 3.20 11.59 5.52
CA GLU A 11 4.24 11.97 4.57
C GLU A 11 5.02 10.73 4.18
N THR A 12 5.01 10.35 2.89
CA THR A 12 5.73 9.17 2.41
C THR A 12 7.21 9.20 2.74
N ASP A 13 7.81 10.39 2.75
CA ASP A 13 9.25 10.56 2.97
C ASP A 13 9.59 10.27 4.44
N MET A 14 8.76 10.76 5.38
CA MET A 14 8.89 10.42 6.81
C MET A 14 8.64 8.94 7.08
N ILE A 15 7.69 8.33 6.38
CA ILE A 15 7.43 6.89 6.49
C ILE A 15 8.63 6.08 6.00
N ASP A 16 9.22 6.45 4.87
CA ASP A 16 10.36 5.75 4.30
C ASP A 16 11.61 5.89 5.19
N GLU A 17 11.86 7.11 5.71
CA GLU A 17 12.93 7.36 6.69
C GLU A 17 12.76 6.51 7.95
N ALA A 18 11.56 6.55 8.56
CA ALA A 18 11.26 5.78 9.76
C ALA A 18 11.33 4.27 9.51
N ALA A 19 10.93 3.80 8.31
CA ALA A 19 10.94 2.39 7.96
C ALA A 19 12.36 1.82 7.85
N ILE A 20 13.34 2.62 7.41
CA ILE A 20 14.75 2.24 7.27
C ILE A 20 15.50 2.36 8.60
N LYS A 21 15.08 3.30 9.47
CA LYS A 21 15.72 3.55 10.77
C LYS A 21 15.70 2.30 11.67
N LYS A 22 16.87 1.95 12.23
CA LYS A 22 17.04 0.83 13.17
C LYS A 22 16.48 1.16 14.57
N ASP A 23 16.85 2.32 15.10
CA ASP A 23 16.38 2.80 16.39
C ASP A 23 15.33 3.88 16.17
N ARG A 24 14.09 3.51 16.52
CA ARG A 24 12.91 4.35 16.33
C ARG A 24 12.40 4.81 17.68
N ASP A 25 12.08 6.08 17.75
CA ASP A 25 11.42 6.67 18.90
C ASP A 25 9.95 6.20 18.96
N GLU A 26 9.33 6.34 20.13
CA GLU A 26 7.95 5.85 20.36
C GLU A 26 6.97 6.43 19.33
N GLN A 27 7.08 7.74 19.03
CA GLN A 27 6.26 8.42 18.04
C GLN A 27 6.44 7.85 16.62
N GLU A 28 7.69 7.58 16.21
CA GLU A 28 8.00 7.00 14.90
C GLU A 28 7.42 5.58 14.77
N ARG A 29 7.46 4.79 15.86
CA ARG A 29 6.85 3.45 15.90
C ARG A 29 5.34 3.51 15.80
N GLU A 30 4.70 4.41 16.53
CA GLU A 30 3.25 4.58 16.47
C GLU A 30 2.79 5.03 15.08
N MET A 31 3.50 6.00 14.48
CA MET A 31 3.24 6.48 13.13
C MET A 31 3.35 5.34 12.11
N LEU A 32 4.46 4.58 12.14
CA LEU A 32 4.65 3.44 11.23
C LEU A 32 3.61 2.34 11.45
N ASN A 33 3.22 2.07 12.68
CA ASN A 33 2.18 1.09 12.98
C ASN A 33 0.81 1.53 12.45
N ALA A 34 0.47 2.81 12.59
CA ALA A 34 -0.74 3.38 12.02
C ALA A 34 -0.70 3.29 10.48
N PHE A 35 0.42 3.69 9.87
CA PHE A 35 0.59 3.62 8.42
C PHE A 35 0.57 2.18 7.90
N ALA A 36 1.19 1.23 8.59
CA ALA A 36 1.19 -0.18 8.21
C ALA A 36 -0.24 -0.76 8.17
N ARG A 37 -1.10 -0.37 9.12
CA ARG A 37 -2.53 -0.75 9.12
C ARG A 37 -3.25 -0.13 7.92
N TYR A 38 -3.04 1.16 7.67
CA TYR A 38 -3.60 1.86 6.52
C TYR A 38 -3.17 1.20 5.19
N ALA A 39 -1.86 1.01 4.99
CA ALA A 39 -1.28 0.40 3.81
C ALA A 39 -1.81 -1.02 3.57
N TYR A 40 -1.94 -1.82 4.64
CA TYR A 40 -2.53 -3.16 4.54
C TYR A 40 -3.99 -3.14 4.09
N LEU A 41 -4.82 -2.25 4.66
CA LEU A 41 -6.23 -2.11 4.29
C LEU A 41 -6.37 -1.68 2.82
N ARG A 42 -5.61 -0.68 2.39
CA ARG A 42 -5.59 -0.22 1.00
C ARG A 42 -5.08 -1.29 0.04
N TYR A 43 -4.03 -2.01 0.40
CA TYR A 43 -3.54 -3.13 -0.39
C TYR A 43 -4.59 -4.23 -0.55
N LYS A 44 -5.35 -4.55 0.51
CA LYS A 44 -6.45 -5.51 0.41
C LYS A 44 -7.51 -5.05 -0.60
N GLN A 45 -7.87 -3.76 -0.59
CA GLN A 45 -8.79 -3.17 -1.58
C GLN A 45 -8.22 -3.28 -3.00
N ILE A 46 -6.95 -2.91 -3.20
CA ILE A 46 -6.24 -3.02 -4.49
C ILE A 46 -6.28 -4.47 -4.99
N ARG A 47 -5.90 -5.43 -4.15
CA ARG A 47 -5.92 -6.86 -4.47
C ARG A 47 -7.31 -7.33 -4.87
N ASP A 48 -8.35 -6.91 -4.16
CA ASP A 48 -9.73 -7.28 -4.46
C ASP A 48 -10.21 -6.69 -5.80
N LYS A 49 -9.76 -5.49 -6.17
CA LYS A 49 -10.08 -4.89 -7.48
C LYS A 49 -9.30 -5.55 -8.63
N VAL A 50 -8.07 -5.97 -8.37
CA VAL A 50 -7.25 -6.73 -9.34
C VAL A 50 -7.78 -8.15 -9.55
N ASN A 51 -8.40 -8.75 -8.53
CA ASN A 51 -8.98 -10.09 -8.55
C ASN A 51 -10.50 -10.07 -8.27
N PRO A 52 -11.32 -9.52 -9.19
CA PRO A 52 -12.74 -9.30 -8.94
C PRO A 52 -13.53 -10.58 -8.72
N ARG A 53 -13.11 -11.70 -9.34
CA ARG A 53 -13.79 -12.99 -9.21
C ARG A 53 -13.36 -13.77 -7.96
N LYS A 54 -12.33 -13.31 -7.24
CA LYS A 54 -11.76 -13.96 -6.04
C LYS A 54 -11.46 -15.46 -6.20
N CYS A 55 -11.27 -15.93 -7.44
CA CYS A 55 -11.25 -17.36 -7.74
C CYS A 55 -10.06 -18.12 -7.13
N ARG A 56 -8.97 -17.41 -6.80
CA ARG A 56 -7.81 -17.93 -6.07
C ARG A 56 -7.20 -16.83 -5.21
N TYR A 57 -6.55 -17.23 -4.11
CA TYR A 57 -5.71 -16.32 -3.34
C TYR A 57 -4.63 -15.74 -4.26
N MET A 58 -4.48 -14.42 -4.25
CA MET A 58 -3.53 -13.71 -5.11
C MET A 58 -2.38 -13.19 -4.25
N TYR A 59 -1.18 -13.66 -4.56
CA TYR A 59 0.04 -13.25 -3.89
C TYR A 59 0.49 -11.86 -4.35
N ILE A 60 1.31 -11.18 -3.55
CA ILE A 60 1.72 -9.81 -3.86
C ILE A 60 2.46 -9.65 -5.19
N HIS A 61 3.27 -10.63 -5.58
CA HIS A 61 3.96 -10.64 -6.87
C HIS A 61 2.99 -10.68 -8.05
N GLN A 62 1.88 -11.42 -7.90
CA GLN A 62 0.83 -11.49 -8.92
C GLN A 62 0.06 -10.18 -9.00
N VAL A 63 -0.26 -9.55 -7.86
CA VAL A 63 -0.90 -8.23 -7.84
C VAL A 63 -0.04 -7.21 -8.60
N ARG A 64 1.29 -7.20 -8.35
CA ARG A 64 2.24 -6.33 -9.08
C ARG A 64 2.23 -6.58 -10.57
N GLN A 65 2.29 -7.85 -10.99
CA GLN A 65 2.25 -8.21 -12.41
C GLN A 65 0.98 -7.71 -13.11
N GLN A 66 -0.16 -7.73 -12.41
CA GLN A 66 -1.41 -7.20 -12.96
C GLN A 66 -1.40 -5.67 -13.06
N LEU A 67 -0.80 -4.99 -12.10
CA LEU A 67 -0.67 -3.54 -12.09
C LEU A 67 0.36 -3.03 -13.10
N THR A 68 1.21 -3.90 -13.66
CA THR A 68 2.09 -3.55 -14.79
C THR A 68 1.29 -3.19 -16.05
N SER A 69 0.06 -3.67 -16.19
CA SER A 69 -0.81 -3.28 -17.30
C SER A 69 -1.42 -1.89 -17.04
N PRO A 70 -1.15 -0.87 -17.88
CA PRO A 70 -1.68 0.49 -17.68
C PRO A 70 -3.20 0.53 -17.60
N ALA A 71 -3.88 -0.25 -18.43
CA ALA A 71 -5.34 -0.35 -18.42
C ALA A 71 -5.89 -0.90 -17.09
N ARG A 72 -5.18 -1.85 -16.45
CA ARG A 72 -5.58 -2.39 -15.15
C ARG A 72 -5.27 -1.41 -14.03
N LEU A 73 -4.11 -0.76 -14.06
CA LEU A 73 -3.72 0.25 -13.08
C LEU A 73 -4.73 1.40 -13.08
N GLN A 74 -5.01 2.00 -14.24
CA GLN A 74 -6.02 3.06 -14.37
C GLN A 74 -7.40 2.64 -13.88
N ARG A 75 -7.81 1.39 -14.14
CA ARG A 75 -9.08 0.87 -13.63
C ARG A 75 -9.10 0.81 -12.11
N VAL A 76 -8.03 0.33 -11.48
CA VAL A 76 -7.92 0.27 -10.01
C VAL A 76 -7.92 1.68 -9.42
N CYS A 77 -7.13 2.59 -9.99
CA CYS A 77 -7.08 4.00 -9.59
C CYS A 77 -8.47 4.66 -9.64
N LYS A 78 -9.20 4.50 -10.74
CA LYS A 78 -10.57 5.02 -10.88
C LYS A 78 -11.55 4.40 -9.86
N LEU A 79 -11.45 3.09 -9.62
CA LEU A 79 -12.36 2.38 -8.70
C LEU A 79 -12.09 2.67 -7.23
N LEU A 80 -10.88 3.08 -6.87
CA LEU A 80 -10.49 3.40 -5.50
C LEU A 80 -10.34 4.89 -5.25
N SER A 81 -10.51 5.73 -6.29
CA SER A 81 -10.27 7.16 -6.23
C SER A 81 -8.85 7.48 -5.71
N MET A 82 -7.86 6.75 -6.21
CA MET A 82 -6.44 6.88 -5.86
C MET A 82 -5.61 7.26 -7.08
N THR A 83 -4.47 7.91 -6.87
CA THR A 83 -3.51 8.15 -7.95
C THR A 83 -2.71 6.87 -8.25
N GLU A 84 -2.10 6.82 -9.44
CA GLU A 84 -1.22 5.70 -9.82
C GLU A 84 -0.03 5.57 -8.86
N GLU A 85 0.55 6.70 -8.46
CA GLU A 85 1.66 6.79 -7.51
C GLU A 85 1.28 6.22 -6.15
N GLU A 86 0.09 6.54 -5.63
CA GLU A 86 -0.40 6.02 -4.35
C GLU A 86 -0.58 4.50 -4.40
N VAL A 87 -1.20 3.99 -5.46
CA VAL A 87 -1.42 2.54 -5.63
C VAL A 87 -0.09 1.79 -5.68
N LEU A 88 0.87 2.29 -6.45
CA LEU A 88 2.19 1.68 -6.58
C LEU A 88 2.98 1.77 -5.28
N TYR A 89 2.96 2.93 -4.60
CA TYR A 89 3.63 3.13 -3.32
C TYR A 89 3.14 2.14 -2.27
N ILE A 90 1.83 1.99 -2.11
CA ILE A 90 1.22 1.08 -1.12
C ILE A 90 1.62 -0.38 -1.41
N VAL A 91 1.58 -0.79 -2.67
CA VAL A 91 1.94 -2.16 -3.06
C VAL A 91 3.43 -2.44 -2.80
N GLU A 92 4.32 -1.48 -3.09
CA GLU A 92 5.74 -1.63 -2.80
C GLU A 92 6.03 -1.60 -1.29
N PHE A 93 5.38 -0.70 -0.54
CA PHE A 93 5.53 -0.63 0.91
C PHE A 93 5.14 -1.95 1.58
N VAL A 94 3.99 -2.51 1.21
CA VAL A 94 3.51 -3.79 1.74
C VAL A 94 4.46 -4.92 1.40
N ARG A 95 4.95 -4.97 0.16
CA ARG A 95 5.95 -5.97 -0.25
C ARG A 95 7.24 -5.87 0.55
N LYS A 96 7.74 -4.66 0.76
CA LYS A 96 9.05 -4.43 1.41
C LYS A 96 8.99 -4.67 2.91
N TYR A 97 7.94 -4.19 3.58
CA TYR A 97 7.94 -4.06 5.04
C TYR A 97 6.94 -4.98 5.74
N LEU A 98 5.88 -5.43 5.08
CA LEU A 98 4.83 -6.26 5.69
C LEU A 98 5.05 -7.74 5.39
N LYS A 99 5.96 -8.37 6.12
CA LYS A 99 6.40 -9.78 5.93
C LYS A 99 5.29 -10.83 5.98
N TYR A 100 4.14 -10.50 6.58
CA TYR A 100 2.99 -11.39 6.67
C TYR A 100 2.12 -11.40 5.40
N VAL A 101 2.32 -10.44 4.50
CA VAL A 101 1.71 -10.45 3.16
C VAL A 101 2.60 -11.29 2.24
N LYS A 102 2.11 -12.47 1.88
CA LYS A 102 2.74 -13.36 0.89
C LYS A 102 2.19 -13.07 -0.51
#